data_AF-A0A919SR43-F1
#
_entry.id   AF-A0A919SR43-F1
#
_cell.length_a   1.000
_cell.length_b   1.000
_cell.length_c   1.000
_cell.angle_alpha   90.00
_cell.angle_beta   90.00
_cell.angle_gamma   90.00
#
_symmetry.space_group_name_H-M   'P 1'
#
loop_
_entity.id
_entity.type
_entity.pdbx_description
1 polymer ?
#
loop_
_entity_poly.entity_id
_entity_poly.type
_entity_poly.pdbx_seq_one_letter_code
_entity_poly.pdbx_strand_id
1 'polypeptide(L)'
;MFLMPLFPALRFAVPVLAAAAGLLGGCSGSTSDSSTGSPKVATLQSADVAASPSTSVDDQRPLVRLDASDEEREDSIKLWAACVFKLGGPGYEDPRSLIWHRGEAKAEKIRVACQSKEPETYEQRQQRTDIAAFRDNQREWYKCAKEAGYKLTPPEEDGQFGLTEVGPNGDFGSAKMEDCRKEAFKE
;
A
#
# COMPACT_ATOMS: atom_id res chain seq x y z
N MET A 1 -14.27 49.53 -10.98
CA MET A 1 -13.04 49.81 -11.74
C MET A 1 -11.92 49.04 -11.07
N PHE A 2 -11.70 47.79 -11.47
CA PHE A 2 -10.63 46.93 -10.97
C PHE A 2 -9.97 46.29 -12.20
N LEU A 3 -8.67 46.57 -12.37
CA LEU A 3 -7.85 46.09 -13.48
C LEU A 3 -7.57 44.58 -13.32
N MET A 4 -7.85 43.81 -14.37
CA MET A 4 -7.36 42.43 -14.53
C MET A 4 -5.92 42.46 -15.07
N PRO A 5 -4.99 41.64 -14.56
CA PRO A 5 -3.71 41.42 -15.21
C PRO A 5 -3.82 40.39 -16.35
N LEU A 6 -3.29 40.78 -17.53
CA LEU A 6 -2.99 39.93 -18.67
C LEU A 6 -1.89 38.92 -18.29
N PHE A 7 -2.14 37.62 -18.48
CA PHE A 7 -1.09 36.60 -18.47
C PHE A 7 -0.60 36.35 -19.92
N PRO A 8 0.72 36.38 -20.20
CA PRO A 8 1.25 35.98 -21.50
C PRO A 8 1.30 34.45 -21.62
N ALA A 9 0.86 33.96 -22.79
CA ALA A 9 0.90 32.56 -23.18
C ALA A 9 2.35 32.08 -23.39
N LEU A 10 2.82 31.16 -22.55
CA LEU A 10 4.04 30.39 -22.80
C LEU A 10 3.70 29.16 -23.65
N ARG A 11 4.16 29.18 -24.90
CA ARG A 11 4.17 28.03 -25.81
C ARG A 11 5.42 27.19 -25.51
N PHE A 12 5.23 26.02 -24.90
CA PHE A 12 6.30 25.03 -24.79
C PHE A 12 6.27 24.10 -25.99
N ALA A 13 7.37 24.10 -26.73
CA ALA A 13 7.62 23.26 -27.89
C ALA A 13 8.02 21.84 -27.45
N VAL A 14 7.47 20.85 -28.16
CA VAL A 14 7.73 19.42 -28.02
C VAL A 14 8.97 19.04 -28.84
N PRO A 15 9.99 18.36 -28.28
CA PRO A 15 10.90 17.56 -29.05
C PRO A 15 10.47 16.09 -29.05
N VAL A 16 10.05 15.62 -30.22
CA VAL A 16 9.91 14.20 -30.57
C VAL A 16 11.31 13.63 -30.76
N LEU A 17 11.70 12.61 -29.99
CA LEU A 17 12.90 11.81 -30.25
C LEU A 17 12.53 10.35 -30.52
N ALA A 18 13.08 9.84 -31.61
CA ALA A 18 12.74 8.60 -32.28
C ALA A 18 13.40 7.36 -31.66
N ALA A 19 12.66 6.26 -31.72
CA ALA A 19 13.05 4.89 -32.10
C ALA A 19 14.35 4.26 -31.56
N ALA A 20 14.17 3.15 -30.85
CA ALA A 20 15.07 1.99 -30.97
C ALA A 20 14.26 0.69 -30.82
N ALA A 21 14.13 -0.02 -31.94
CA ALA A 21 13.69 -1.40 -32.00
C ALA A 21 14.82 -2.31 -31.48
N GLY A 22 14.53 -3.14 -30.47
CA GLY A 22 15.43 -4.15 -29.92
C GLY A 22 14.78 -5.52 -30.00
N LEU A 23 15.47 -6.42 -30.69
CA LEU A 23 15.01 -7.70 -31.20
C LEU A 23 15.01 -8.82 -30.14
N LEU A 24 14.02 -9.72 -30.28
CA LEU A 24 14.08 -11.19 -30.17
C LEU A 24 15.17 -11.82 -29.28
N GLY A 25 14.70 -12.49 -28.22
CA GLY A 25 15.48 -13.46 -27.45
C GLY A 25 14.58 -14.56 -26.87
N GLY A 26 14.00 -15.39 -27.74
CA GLY A 26 13.33 -16.62 -27.35
C GLY A 26 14.35 -17.71 -27.02
N CYS A 27 14.20 -18.35 -25.87
CA CYS A 27 14.91 -19.58 -25.52
C CYS A 27 13.86 -20.63 -25.11
N SER A 28 13.14 -21.14 -26.11
CA SER A 28 12.38 -22.39 -25.99
C SER A 28 13.32 -23.51 -26.43
N GLY A 29 13.92 -24.19 -25.44
CA GLY A 29 14.74 -25.38 -25.64
C GLY A 29 14.00 -26.58 -25.08
N SER A 30 13.28 -27.30 -25.94
CA SER A 30 12.75 -28.62 -25.65
C SER A 30 13.60 -29.70 -26.34
N THR A 31 13.88 -30.74 -25.55
CA THR A 31 14.13 -32.14 -25.97
C THR A 31 15.54 -32.51 -26.42
N SER A 32 16.19 -33.31 -25.56
CA SER A 32 16.88 -34.54 -26.00
C SER A 32 16.87 -35.53 -24.84
N ASP A 33 15.91 -36.45 -24.91
CA ASP A 33 15.79 -37.63 -24.07
C ASP A 33 16.54 -38.77 -24.76
N SER A 34 17.63 -39.25 -24.16
CA SER A 34 18.31 -40.50 -24.52
C SER A 34 19.30 -40.85 -23.44
N SER A 35 18.82 -41.52 -22.38
CA SER A 35 19.63 -42.50 -21.63
C SER A 35 18.71 -43.41 -20.83
N THR A 36 18.56 -44.62 -21.36
CA THR A 36 18.18 -45.84 -20.65
C THR A 36 18.82 -45.92 -19.27
N GLY A 37 18.00 -45.74 -18.25
CA GLY A 37 18.35 -45.98 -16.85
C GLY A 37 17.15 -45.59 -16.02
N SER A 38 16.33 -46.58 -15.63
CA SER A 38 15.13 -46.37 -14.82
C SER A 38 15.43 -45.42 -13.65
N PRO A 39 14.91 -44.17 -13.65
CA PRO A 39 15.04 -43.34 -12.47
C PRO A 39 14.11 -43.94 -11.43
N LYS A 40 14.71 -44.50 -10.38
CA LYS A 40 14.02 -44.90 -9.17
C LYS A 40 13.53 -43.61 -8.49
N VAL A 41 12.36 -43.13 -8.91
CA VAL A 41 11.73 -41.95 -8.34
C VAL A 41 11.37 -42.31 -6.89
N ALA A 42 12.08 -41.72 -5.94
CA ALA A 42 11.69 -41.77 -4.55
C ALA A 42 10.35 -41.04 -4.41
N THR A 43 9.26 -41.78 -4.23
CA THR A 43 7.99 -41.22 -3.78
C THR A 43 8.23 -40.66 -2.38
N LEU A 44 8.48 -39.35 -2.30
CA LEU A 44 8.27 -38.61 -1.07
C LEU A 44 6.77 -38.72 -0.78
N GLN A 45 6.41 -39.56 0.20
CA GLN A 45 5.12 -39.42 0.86
C GLN A 45 5.13 -38.03 1.50
N SER A 46 4.53 -37.07 0.81
CA SER A 46 4.07 -35.84 1.44
C SER A 46 3.14 -36.29 2.55
N ALA A 47 3.63 -36.24 3.80
CA ALA A 47 2.74 -36.17 4.94
C ALA A 47 1.76 -35.05 4.64
N ASP A 48 0.46 -35.34 4.78
CA ASP A 48 -0.60 -34.34 4.74
C ASP A 48 -0.23 -33.19 5.68
N VAL A 49 0.38 -32.15 5.11
CA VAL A 49 0.53 -30.87 5.77
C VAL A 49 -0.90 -30.37 5.85
N ALA A 50 -1.46 -30.46 7.06
CA ALA A 50 -2.74 -29.85 7.39
C ALA A 50 -2.77 -28.46 6.76
N ALA A 51 -3.66 -28.28 5.80
CA ALA A 51 -3.83 -27.02 5.10
C ALA A 51 -4.01 -25.93 6.14
N SER A 52 -3.06 -24.99 6.21
CA SER A 52 -3.24 -23.76 6.97
C SER A 52 -4.60 -23.18 6.61
N PRO A 53 -5.40 -22.71 7.60
CA PRO A 53 -6.72 -22.17 7.31
C PRO A 53 -6.57 -21.10 6.25
N SER A 54 -7.19 -21.32 5.09
CA SER A 54 -7.31 -20.33 4.04
C SER A 54 -8.05 -19.14 4.66
N THR A 55 -7.33 -18.06 4.98
CA THR A 55 -7.95 -16.78 5.30
C THR A 55 -8.95 -16.50 4.19
N SER A 56 -10.22 -16.37 4.53
CA SER A 56 -11.27 -16.04 3.58
C SER A 56 -10.83 -14.88 2.71
N VAL A 57 -11.03 -14.98 1.40
CA VAL A 57 -10.69 -13.94 0.41
C VAL A 57 -11.28 -12.57 0.81
N ASP A 58 -12.37 -12.57 1.59
CA ASP A 58 -12.99 -11.38 2.16
C ASP A 58 -12.11 -10.60 3.16
N ASP A 59 -11.05 -11.20 3.71
CA ASP A 59 -10.11 -10.55 4.64
C ASP A 59 -8.89 -9.92 3.96
N GLN A 60 -8.72 -10.07 2.65
CA GLN A 60 -7.51 -9.63 1.95
C GLN A 60 -7.77 -8.35 1.17
N ARG A 61 -7.64 -7.22 1.88
CA ARG A 61 -7.52 -5.90 1.26
C ARG A 61 -6.20 -5.79 0.47
N PRO A 62 -6.15 -5.04 -0.64
CA PRO A 62 -4.89 -4.80 -1.35
C PRO A 62 -3.85 -4.17 -0.43
N LEU A 63 -2.67 -4.79 -0.33
CA LEU A 63 -1.60 -4.29 0.51
C LEU A 63 -0.77 -3.25 -0.25
N VAL A 64 -0.67 -2.06 0.32
CA VAL A 64 0.25 -1.02 -0.13
C VAL A 64 1.60 -1.25 0.51
N ARG A 65 2.64 -1.44 -0.31
CA ARG A 65 4.01 -1.60 0.18
C ARG A 65 4.53 -0.29 0.80
N LEU A 66 5.37 -0.39 1.81
CA LEU A 66 5.99 0.77 2.47
C LEU A 66 6.92 1.57 1.54
N ASP A 67 7.44 0.94 0.50
CA ASP A 67 8.30 1.55 -0.52
C ASP A 67 7.55 1.89 -1.82
N ALA A 68 6.21 1.74 -1.84
CA ALA A 68 5.41 2.10 -3.00
C ALA A 68 5.60 3.58 -3.35
N SER A 69 5.82 3.86 -4.64
CA SER A 69 5.78 5.21 -5.18
C SER A 69 4.41 5.86 -4.96
N ASP A 70 4.34 7.18 -5.09
CA ASP A 70 3.06 7.89 -4.99
C ASP A 70 2.10 7.45 -6.10
N GLU A 71 2.62 7.15 -7.30
CA GLU A 71 1.82 6.63 -8.42
C GLU A 71 1.22 5.25 -8.12
N GLU A 72 2.00 4.31 -7.57
CA GLU A 72 1.50 2.99 -7.16
C GLU A 72 0.45 3.08 -6.04
N ARG A 73 0.62 4.03 -5.12
CA ARG A 73 -0.36 4.32 -4.06
C ARG A 73 -1.65 4.86 -4.65
N GLU A 74 -1.57 5.83 -5.56
CA GLU A 74 -2.73 6.37 -6.26
C GLU A 74 -3.45 5.30 -7.08
N ASP A 75 -2.72 4.44 -7.78
CA ASP A 75 -3.28 3.34 -8.55
C ASP A 75 -4.04 2.33 -7.69
N SER A 76 -3.52 2.04 -6.49
CA SER A 76 -4.21 1.19 -5.51
C SER A 76 -5.52 1.83 -5.04
N ILE A 77 -5.53 3.16 -4.83
CA ILE A 77 -6.73 3.92 -4.43
C ILE A 77 -7.77 3.98 -5.55
N LYS A 78 -7.37 4.03 -6.83
CA LYS A 78 -8.30 4.12 -7.98
C LYS A 78 -9.29 2.96 -8.02
N LEU A 79 -8.88 1.74 -7.67
CA LEU A 79 -9.77 0.57 -7.64
C LEU A 79 -10.88 0.71 -6.59
N TRP A 80 -10.53 1.21 -5.42
CA TRP A 80 -11.48 1.51 -4.36
C TRP A 80 -12.40 2.67 -4.76
N ALA A 81 -11.83 3.78 -5.24
CA ALA A 81 -12.55 4.96 -5.70
C ALA A 81 -13.61 4.62 -6.76
N ALA A 82 -13.23 3.81 -7.76
CA ALA A 82 -14.15 3.36 -8.80
C ALA A 82 -15.33 2.56 -8.24
N CYS A 83 -15.10 1.73 -7.21
CA CYS A 83 -16.18 1.00 -6.55
C CYS A 83 -17.11 1.94 -5.77
N VAL A 84 -16.54 2.85 -4.99
CA VAL A 84 -17.30 3.83 -4.18
C VAL A 84 -18.16 4.71 -5.07
N PHE A 85 -17.60 5.25 -6.15
CA PHE A 85 -18.34 6.06 -7.11
C PHE A 85 -19.46 5.27 -7.78
N LYS A 86 -19.18 4.03 -8.24
CA LYS A 86 -20.17 3.18 -8.92
C LYS A 86 -21.38 2.85 -8.04
N LEU A 87 -21.18 2.61 -6.74
CA LEU A 87 -22.27 2.27 -5.82
C LEU A 87 -22.91 3.50 -5.14
N GLY A 88 -22.15 4.57 -4.96
CA GLY A 88 -22.58 5.78 -4.29
C GLY A 88 -23.30 6.78 -5.20
N GLY A 89 -22.84 6.94 -6.45
CA GLY A 89 -23.34 7.96 -7.36
C GLY A 89 -22.97 9.38 -6.89
N PRO A 90 -23.79 10.40 -7.20
CA PRO A 90 -23.52 11.79 -6.81
C PRO A 90 -23.30 11.95 -5.30
N GLY A 91 -22.26 12.69 -4.91
CA GLY A 91 -21.79 12.82 -3.53
C GLY A 91 -20.77 11.76 -3.08
N TYR A 92 -20.41 10.82 -3.96
CA TYR A 92 -19.40 9.78 -3.73
C TYR A 92 -18.32 9.74 -4.83
N GLU A 93 -18.09 10.87 -5.49
CA GLU A 93 -17.05 11.04 -6.51
C GLU A 93 -15.63 10.88 -5.94
N ASP A 94 -15.45 11.29 -4.69
CA ASP A 94 -14.23 11.10 -3.92
C ASP A 94 -14.45 9.97 -2.90
N PRO A 95 -13.62 8.91 -2.87
CA PRO A 95 -13.77 7.85 -1.86
C PRO A 95 -13.67 8.35 -0.42
N ARG A 96 -13.03 9.51 -0.17
CA ARG A 96 -13.03 10.17 1.14
C ARG A 96 -14.42 10.64 1.58
N SER A 97 -15.40 10.70 0.69
CA SER A 97 -16.79 11.02 1.05
C SER A 97 -17.39 10.01 2.03
N LEU A 98 -16.90 8.76 2.05
CA LEU A 98 -17.30 7.78 3.04
C LEU A 98 -16.94 8.20 4.49
N ILE A 99 -15.94 9.08 4.66
CA ILE A 99 -15.58 9.66 5.95
C ILE A 99 -16.62 10.73 6.34
N TRP A 100 -17.01 11.59 5.40
CA TRP A 100 -17.98 12.67 5.63
C TRP A 100 -19.40 12.15 5.88
N HIS A 101 -19.75 11.01 5.26
CA HIS A 101 -21.04 10.34 5.42
C HIS A 101 -21.03 9.22 6.46
N ARG A 102 -20.05 9.20 7.38
CA ARG A 102 -19.95 8.17 8.42
C ARG A 102 -21.22 8.14 9.28
N GLY A 103 -21.78 6.94 9.45
CA GLY A 103 -23.02 6.72 10.19
C GLY A 103 -24.28 6.71 9.32
N GLU A 104 -24.20 7.12 8.07
CA GLU A 104 -25.29 6.95 7.11
C GLU A 104 -25.38 5.50 6.63
N ALA A 105 -26.58 4.93 6.63
CA ALA A 105 -26.80 3.54 6.21
C ALA A 105 -26.36 3.27 4.78
N LYS A 106 -26.43 4.28 3.90
CA LYS A 106 -25.96 4.18 2.51
C LYS A 106 -24.43 4.09 2.45
N ALA A 107 -23.73 4.99 3.15
CA ALA A 107 -22.27 4.99 3.18
C ALA A 107 -21.72 3.68 3.76
N GLU A 108 -22.34 3.14 4.81
CA GLU A 108 -21.92 1.87 5.41
C GLU A 108 -22.08 0.70 4.42
N LYS A 109 -23.22 0.63 3.70
CA LYS A 109 -23.43 -0.40 2.67
C LYS A 109 -22.40 -0.33 1.56
N ILE A 110 -22.04 0.88 1.11
CA ILE A 110 -21.01 1.08 0.09
C ILE A 110 -19.65 0.65 0.63
N ARG A 111 -19.31 1.03 1.86
CA ARG A 111 -18.04 0.66 2.49
C ARG A 111 -17.89 -0.85 2.56
N VAL A 112 -18.89 -1.58 3.08
CA VAL A 112 -18.88 -3.04 3.15
C VAL A 112 -18.75 -3.65 1.74
N ALA A 113 -19.52 -3.18 0.76
CA ALA A 113 -19.47 -3.70 -0.61
C ALA A 113 -18.12 -3.44 -1.32
N CYS A 114 -17.42 -2.37 -0.97
CA CYS A 114 -16.14 -2.00 -1.55
C CYS A 114 -14.93 -2.36 -0.69
N GLN A 115 -15.13 -2.97 0.48
CA GLN A 115 -14.09 -3.25 1.47
C GLN A 115 -12.92 -4.06 0.90
N SER A 116 -13.19 -5.07 0.07
CA SER A 116 -12.16 -5.91 -0.55
C SER A 116 -11.28 -5.17 -1.57
N LYS A 117 -11.61 -3.91 -1.89
CA LYS A 117 -10.82 -3.04 -2.77
C LYS A 117 -10.15 -1.90 -2.02
N GLU A 118 -10.54 -1.65 -0.76
CA GLU A 118 -9.96 -0.61 0.08
C GLU A 118 -8.49 -0.96 0.32
N PRO A 119 -7.53 -0.17 -0.20
CA PRO A 119 -6.12 -0.45 0.06
C PRO A 119 -5.83 -0.32 1.56
N GLU A 120 -4.99 -1.19 2.08
CA GLU A 120 -4.48 -1.11 3.45
C GLU A 120 -2.95 -1.05 3.44
N THR A 121 -2.38 -0.31 4.38
CA THR A 121 -0.95 -0.34 4.68
C THR A 121 -0.61 -1.57 5.52
N TYR A 122 0.68 -1.89 5.63
CA TYR A 122 1.12 -3.00 6.47
C TYR A 122 0.76 -2.79 7.94
N GLU A 123 0.93 -1.56 8.43
CA GLU A 123 0.56 -1.12 9.76
C GLU A 123 -0.93 -1.34 10.03
N GLN A 124 -1.80 -0.94 9.09
CA GLN A 124 -3.25 -1.15 9.20
C GLN A 124 -3.63 -2.64 9.21
N ARG A 125 -2.96 -3.46 8.41
CA ARG A 125 -3.16 -4.91 8.41
C ARG A 125 -2.78 -5.49 9.76
N GLN A 126 -1.57 -5.22 10.25
CA GLN A 126 -1.13 -5.70 11.56
C GLN A 126 -2.06 -5.22 12.67
N GLN A 127 -2.47 -3.95 12.67
CA GLN A 127 -3.43 -3.45 13.66
C GLN A 127 -4.74 -4.26 13.68
N ARG A 128 -5.19 -4.76 12.53
CA ARG A 128 -6.39 -5.60 12.40
C ARG A 128 -6.15 -7.08 12.72
N THR A 129 -5.01 -7.66 12.33
CA THR A 129 -4.79 -9.11 12.35
C THR A 129 -3.75 -9.59 13.35
N ASP A 130 -2.83 -8.74 13.77
CA ASP A 130 -1.76 -9.02 14.73
C ASP A 130 -1.39 -7.76 15.53
N ILE A 131 -2.25 -7.43 16.50
CA ILE A 131 -2.06 -6.25 17.35
C ILE A 131 -0.79 -6.32 18.21
N ALA A 132 -0.28 -7.53 18.47
CA ALA A 132 0.95 -7.71 19.23
C ALA A 132 2.16 -7.28 18.40
N ALA A 133 2.29 -7.79 17.16
CA ALA A 133 3.33 -7.34 16.24
C ALA A 133 3.22 -5.84 15.93
N PHE A 134 2.00 -5.33 15.75
CA PHE A 134 1.76 -3.89 15.56
C PHE A 134 2.33 -3.07 16.73
N ARG A 135 2.00 -3.44 17.97
CA ARG A 135 2.50 -2.76 19.18
C ARG A 135 4.02 -2.81 19.28
N ASP A 136 4.62 -3.92 18.89
CA ASP A 136 6.07 -4.11 18.96
C ASP A 136 6.78 -3.22 17.94
N ASN A 137 6.31 -3.22 16.69
CA ASN A 137 6.80 -2.37 15.63
C ASN A 137 6.59 -0.88 15.94
N GLN A 138 5.43 -0.50 16.47
CA GLN A 138 5.19 0.86 16.95
C GLN A 138 6.19 1.32 18.02
N ARG A 139 6.60 0.43 18.93
CA ARG A 139 7.62 0.76 19.95
C ARG A 139 8.99 0.97 19.32
N GLU A 140 9.37 0.19 18.32
CA GLU A 140 10.63 0.38 17.58
C GLU A 140 10.59 1.68 16.76
N TRP A 141 9.47 1.99 16.10
CA TRP A 141 9.30 3.26 15.39
C TRP A 141 9.42 4.45 16.35
N TYR A 142 8.73 4.40 17.50
CA TYR A 142 8.80 5.43 18.54
C TYR A 142 10.23 5.64 19.04
N LYS A 143 10.99 4.57 19.29
CA LYS A 143 12.40 4.65 19.72
C LYS A 143 13.26 5.35 18.67
N CYS A 144 13.20 4.91 17.41
CA CYS A 144 13.97 5.53 16.32
C CYS A 144 13.62 7.01 16.14
N ALA A 145 12.34 7.36 16.16
CA ALA A 145 11.91 8.75 16.04
C ALA A 145 12.36 9.59 17.26
N LYS A 146 12.28 9.04 18.47
CA LYS A 146 12.78 9.74 19.67
C LYS A 146 14.30 9.97 19.62
N GLU A 147 15.06 8.97 19.19
CA GLU A 147 16.53 9.08 19.01
C GLU A 147 16.90 10.07 17.90
N ALA A 148 16.08 10.17 16.85
CA ALA A 148 16.20 11.18 15.81
C ALA A 148 15.76 12.59 16.26
N GLY A 149 15.34 12.77 17.52
CA GLY A 149 15.06 14.08 18.10
C GLY A 149 13.64 14.61 17.90
N TYR A 150 12.70 13.79 17.41
CA TYR A 150 11.29 14.18 17.32
C TYR A 150 10.68 14.32 18.73
N LYS A 151 9.74 15.25 18.87
CA LYS A 151 8.95 15.44 20.09
C LYS A 151 7.65 14.67 19.97
N LEU A 152 7.54 13.60 20.75
CA LEU A 152 6.49 12.60 20.61
C LEU A 152 5.58 12.59 21.85
N THR A 153 4.32 12.25 21.66
CA THR A 153 3.46 11.86 22.78
C THR A 153 3.95 10.52 23.34
N PRO A 154 3.70 10.23 24.63
CA PRO A 154 3.84 8.86 25.13
C PRO A 154 3.00 7.90 24.26
N PRO A 155 3.48 6.68 23.98
CA PRO A 155 2.66 5.67 23.29
C PRO A 155 1.38 5.37 24.07
N GLU A 156 0.27 5.28 23.34
CA GLU A 156 -1.04 4.85 23.85
C GLU A 156 -1.05 3.34 24.15
N GLU A 157 -2.18 2.83 24.66
CA GLU A 157 -2.30 1.40 24.94
C GLU A 157 -2.02 0.56 23.69
N ASP A 158 -2.54 0.93 22.53
CA ASP A 158 -2.28 0.23 21.27
C ASP A 158 -0.88 0.48 20.67
N GLY A 159 -0.03 1.24 21.36
CA GLY A 159 1.31 1.60 20.92
C GLY A 159 1.37 2.80 19.97
N GLN A 160 0.23 3.36 19.56
CA GLN A 160 0.22 4.56 18.71
C GLN A 160 0.81 5.77 19.44
N PHE A 161 1.47 6.65 18.69
CA PHE A 161 2.05 7.88 19.21
C PHE A 161 1.87 9.01 18.21
N GLY A 162 1.81 10.24 18.70
CA GLY A 162 1.72 11.45 17.90
C GLY A 162 2.98 12.31 17.99
N LEU A 163 3.05 13.33 17.16
CA LEU A 163 3.99 14.44 17.33
C LEU A 163 3.35 15.50 18.25
N THR A 164 4.11 16.03 19.20
CA THR A 164 3.66 17.20 20.00
C THR A 164 3.95 18.51 19.29
N GLU A 165 4.95 18.52 18.41
CA GLU A 165 5.32 19.66 17.55
C GLU A 165 6.09 19.15 16.31
N VAL A 166 6.09 19.95 15.24
CA VAL A 166 6.92 19.69 14.06
C VAL A 166 8.37 20.02 14.42
N GLY A 167 9.23 19.00 14.38
CA GLY A 167 10.64 19.13 14.78
C GLY A 167 11.54 19.66 13.65
N PRO A 168 12.85 19.82 13.91
CA PRO A 168 13.81 20.25 12.90
C PRO A 168 13.95 19.27 11.72
N ASN A 169 13.58 18.01 11.94
CA ASN A 169 13.57 16.97 10.92
C ASN A 169 12.22 16.85 10.19
N GLY A 170 11.24 17.72 10.47
CA GLY A 170 9.92 17.74 9.85
C GLY A 170 8.84 17.04 10.65
N ASP A 171 7.80 16.56 9.95
CA ASP A 171 6.62 15.90 10.49
C ASP A 171 6.62 14.39 10.18
N PHE A 172 5.45 13.73 10.23
CA PHE A 172 5.32 12.31 9.92
C PHE A 172 5.71 11.95 8.48
N GLY A 173 5.62 12.89 7.53
CA GLY A 173 5.99 12.68 6.13
C GLY A 173 7.46 12.98 5.82
N SER A 174 8.26 13.36 6.82
CA SER A 174 9.67 13.62 6.62
C SER A 174 10.46 12.34 6.34
N ALA A 175 11.52 12.45 5.51
CA ALA A 175 12.34 11.30 5.12
C ALA A 175 12.86 10.49 6.32
N LYS A 176 13.31 11.17 7.39
CA LYS A 176 13.83 10.48 8.57
C LYS A 176 12.73 9.75 9.35
N MET A 177 11.51 10.28 9.43
CA MET A 177 10.39 9.57 10.06
C MET A 177 9.97 8.36 9.24
N GLU A 178 9.93 8.51 7.91
CA GLU A 178 9.64 7.44 6.96
C GLU A 178 10.68 6.31 7.00
N ASP A 179 11.96 6.64 7.14
CA ASP A 179 13.02 5.65 7.33
C ASP A 179 12.83 4.86 8.62
N CYS A 180 12.54 5.55 9.74
CA CYS A 180 12.23 4.90 11.01
C CYS A 180 11.00 3.99 10.92
N ARG A 181 9.96 4.43 10.18
CA ARG A 181 8.75 3.65 9.94
C ARG A 181 9.05 2.39 9.14
N LYS A 182 9.77 2.52 8.02
CA LYS A 182 10.19 1.40 7.17
C LYS A 182 11.03 0.38 7.93
N GLU A 183 11.95 0.84 8.78
CA GLU A 183 12.78 -0.06 9.58
C GLU A 183 11.97 -0.82 10.63
N ALA A 184 11.02 -0.15 11.28
CA ALA A 184 10.17 -0.75 12.30
C ALA A 184 9.16 -1.75 11.73
N PHE A 185 8.69 -1.53 10.51
CA PHE A 185 7.67 -2.36 9.85
C PHE A 185 8.21 -3.19 8.68
N LYS A 186 9.52 -3.45 8.64
CA LYS A 186 10.12 -4.35 7.65
C LYS A 186 9.70 -5.79 7.92
N GLU A 187 9.28 -6.51 6.87
CA GLU A 187 9.10 -7.97 6.87
C GLU A 187 10.34 -8.68 6.37
#